data_AF-A0A512JRD1-F1
#
_entry.id   AF-A0A512JRD1-F1
#
_cell.length_a   1.000
_cell.length_b   1.000
_cell.length_c   1.000
_cell.angle_alpha   90.00
_cell.angle_beta   90.00
_cell.angle_gamma   90.00
#
_symmetry.space_group_name_H-M   'P 1'
#
loop_
_entity.id
_entity.type
_entity.pdbx_description
1 polymer ?
#
loop_
_entity_poly.entity_id
_entity_poly.type
_entity_poly.pdbx_seq_one_letter_code
_entity_poly.pdbx_strand_id
1 'polypeptide(L)'
;MLWATRAINAHDSASIGELFADQWAALGHNRDMMLLVIQETPMRHRLFVSVPDRYLLDAYVGFEPCLRRDIPPAPTLVAGDQGVFQAMFQSGG
;
A
#
# COMPACT_ATOMS: atom_id res chain seq x y z
N MET A 1 -5.07 -5.99 -9.68
CA MET A 1 -4.31 -5.54 -8.49
C MET A 1 -3.98 -6.71 -7.60
N LEU A 2 -2.69 -6.90 -7.32
CA LEU A 2 -2.19 -7.79 -6.28
C LEU A 2 -1.92 -6.97 -5.03
N TRP A 3 -2.27 -7.52 -3.88
CA TRP A 3 -2.05 -6.88 -2.59
C TRP A 3 -1.00 -7.63 -1.80
N ALA A 4 -0.17 -6.90 -1.09
CA ALA A 4 0.74 -7.46 -0.12
C ALA A 4 0.79 -6.59 1.13
N THR A 5 1.07 -7.20 2.28
CA THR A 5 1.07 -6.54 3.57
C THR A 5 2.36 -6.83 4.34
N ARG A 6 2.80 -5.87 5.15
CA ARG A 6 3.88 -6.08 6.10
C ARG A 6 3.65 -5.25 7.36
N ALA A 7 3.84 -5.88 8.51
CA ALA A 7 3.94 -5.15 9.78
C ALA A 7 5.32 -4.51 9.88
N ILE A 8 5.35 -3.21 10.12
CA ILE A 8 6.58 -2.43 10.24
C ILE A 8 6.52 -1.55 11.50
N ASN A 9 7.70 -1.18 11.99
CA ASN A 9 7.78 -0.11 12.98
C ASN A 9 7.60 1.24 12.28
N ALA A 10 7.14 2.26 13.00
CA ALA A 10 6.91 3.59 12.42
C ALA A 10 8.15 4.15 11.67
N HIS A 11 9.36 3.81 12.11
CA HIS A 11 10.62 4.28 11.51
C HIS A 11 10.89 3.72 10.11
N ASP A 12 10.47 2.48 9.82
CA ASP A 12 10.71 1.82 8.54
C ASP A 12 9.73 2.27 7.43
N SER A 13 8.72 3.07 7.78
CA SER A 13 7.67 3.48 6.85
C SER A 13 8.15 4.42 5.75
N ALA A 14 9.16 5.26 6.04
CA ALA A 14 9.68 6.25 5.11
C ALA A 14 10.35 5.60 3.89
N SER A 15 11.23 4.61 4.11
CA SER A 15 11.97 3.94 3.03
C SER A 15 11.06 3.20 2.06
N ILE A 16 9.97 2.61 2.55
CA ILE A 16 8.99 1.93 1.69
C ILE A 16 8.17 2.93 0.88
N GLY A 17 7.85 4.09 1.47
CA GLY A 17 7.20 5.20 0.76
C GLY A 17 8.03 5.70 -0.41
N GLU A 18 9.33 5.87 -0.21
CA GLU A 18 10.28 6.28 -1.27
C GLU A 18 10.38 5.24 -2.39
N LEU A 19 10.53 3.95 -2.04
CA LEU A 19 10.55 2.86 -3.01
C LEU A 19 9.28 2.81 -3.86
N PHE A 20 8.11 2.96 -3.21
CA PHE A 20 6.83 3.00 -3.91
C PHE A 20 6.75 4.22 -4.85
N ALA A 21 7.15 5.41 -4.38
CA ALA A 21 7.11 6.62 -5.18
C ALA A 21 7.98 6.51 -6.43
N ASP A 22 9.17 5.93 -6.31
CA ASP A 22 10.07 5.66 -7.45
C ASP A 22 9.42 4.72 -8.47
N GLN A 23 8.88 3.58 -8.03
CA GLN A 23 8.19 2.64 -8.91
C GLN A 23 6.93 3.26 -9.55
N TRP A 24 6.17 4.01 -8.78
CA TRP A 24 4.96 4.66 -9.25
C TRP A 24 5.26 5.70 -10.32
N ALA A 25 6.32 6.50 -10.14
CA ALA A 25 6.83 7.42 -11.14
C ALA A 25 7.36 6.69 -12.38
N ALA A 26 8.14 5.62 -12.21
CA ALA A 26 8.69 4.81 -13.29
C ALA A 26 7.60 4.15 -14.16
N LEU A 27 6.45 3.84 -13.57
CA LEU A 27 5.29 3.24 -14.25
C LEU A 27 4.27 4.28 -14.76
N GLY A 28 4.62 5.57 -14.74
CA GLY A 28 3.77 6.64 -15.27
C GLY A 28 2.53 6.93 -14.42
N HIS A 29 2.66 6.81 -13.09
CA HIS A 29 1.58 6.96 -12.12
C HIS A 29 0.42 5.99 -12.36
N ASN A 30 0.74 4.70 -12.50
CA ASN A 30 -0.26 3.68 -12.72
C ASN A 30 -1.30 3.69 -11.57
N ARG A 31 -2.58 3.77 -11.95
CA ARG A 31 -3.73 3.78 -11.04
C ARG A 31 -3.90 2.48 -10.26
N ASP A 32 -3.32 1.39 -10.76
CA ASP A 32 -3.31 0.09 -10.09
C ASP A 32 -2.31 -0.01 -8.93
N MET A 33 -1.52 1.05 -8.69
CA MET A 33 -0.58 1.13 -7.59
C MET A 33 -1.10 2.02 -6.48
N MET A 34 -1.11 1.50 -5.26
CA MET A 34 -1.39 2.28 -4.05
C MET A 34 -0.62 1.73 -2.86
N LEU A 35 -0.15 2.64 -2.01
CA LEU A 35 0.44 2.36 -0.72
C LEU A 35 -0.48 2.90 0.38
N LEU A 36 -0.91 2.00 1.25
CA LEU A 36 -1.76 2.29 2.39
C LEU A 36 -1.02 1.98 3.68
N VAL A 37 -1.36 2.71 4.74
CA VAL A 37 -0.90 2.46 6.09
C VAL A 37 -2.07 2.31 7.04
N ILE A 38 -1.92 1.39 7.98
CA ILE A 38 -2.87 1.17 9.07
C ILE A 38 -2.09 1.25 10.36
N GLN A 39 -2.50 2.16 11.24
CA GLN A 39 -1.93 2.26 12.56
C GLN A 39 -2.58 1.18 13.45
N GLU A 40 -1.86 0.10 13.71
CA GLU A 40 -2.33 -0.94 14.65
C GLU A 40 -2.11 -0.48 16.10
N THR A 41 -0.95 0.14 16.37
CA THR A 41 -0.61 0.79 17.64
C THR A 41 0.28 2.03 17.37
N PRO A 42 0.56 2.89 18.37
CA PRO A 42 1.44 4.05 18.18
C PRO A 42 2.86 3.72 17.71
N MET A 43 3.31 2.46 17.88
CA MET A 43 4.65 2.01 17.47
C MET A 43 4.61 1.01 16.31
N ARG A 44 3.45 0.40 16.04
CA ARG A 44 3.29 -0.61 14.99
C ARG A 44 2.31 -0.15 13.93
N HIS A 45 2.83 -0.03 12.73
CA HIS A 45 2.04 0.22 11.54
C HIS A 45 2.03 -1.02 10.67
N ARG A 46 0.96 -1.20 9.92
CA ARG A 46 0.88 -2.20 8.87
C ARG A 46 0.76 -1.50 7.54
N LEU A 47 1.72 -1.74 6.67
CA LEU A 47 1.67 -1.23 5.30
C LEU A 47 0.98 -2.25 4.42
N PHE A 48 0.15 -1.76 3.52
CA PHE A 48 -0.44 -2.53 2.44
C PHE A 48 -0.04 -1.87 1.14
N VAL A 49 0.53 -2.64 0.23
CA VAL A 49 0.86 -2.19 -1.11
C VAL A 49 0.00 -2.94 -2.10
N SER A 50 -0.55 -2.21 -3.06
CA SER A 50 -1.13 -2.77 -4.27
C SER A 50 -0.23 -2.46 -5.45
N VAL A 51 -0.05 -3.46 -6.30
CA VAL A 51 0.69 -3.33 -7.55
C VAL A 51 -0.04 -4.07 -8.68
N PRO A 52 0.14 -3.63 -9.94
CA PRO A 52 -0.44 -4.30 -11.10
C PRO A 52 0.20 -5.66 -11.39
N ASP A 53 1.48 -5.85 -11.02
CA ASP A 53 2.27 -7.02 -11.39
C ASP A 53 2.99 -7.63 -10.16
N ARG A 54 3.07 -8.96 -10.13
CA ARG A 54 3.77 -9.73 -9.09
C ARG A 54 5.28 -9.45 -9.08
N TYR A 55 5.90 -9.13 -10.22
CA TYR A 55 7.33 -8.84 -10.27
C TYR A 55 7.69 -7.57 -9.49
N LEU A 56 6.74 -6.65 -9.34
CA LEU A 56 6.92 -5.46 -8.49
C LEU A 56 6.87 -5.82 -7.01
N LEU A 57 6.12 -6.87 -6.62
CA LEU A 57 6.10 -7.37 -5.24
C LEU A 57 7.45 -7.91 -4.79
N ASP A 58 8.28 -8.44 -5.69
CA ASP A 58 9.62 -8.94 -5.36
C ASP A 58 10.54 -7.84 -4.80
N ALA A 59 10.28 -6.56 -5.12
CA ALA A 59 10.99 -5.43 -4.54
C ALA A 59 10.59 -5.15 -3.07
N TYR A 60 9.42 -5.64 -2.64
CA TYR A 60 8.88 -5.45 -1.29
C TYR A 60 9.26 -6.63 -0.39
N VAL A 61 10.54 -6.74 -0.05
CA VAL A 61 11.06 -7.83 0.80
C VAL A 61 10.29 -7.91 2.13
N GLY A 62 9.85 -9.12 2.48
CA GLY A 62 9.11 -9.39 3.72
C GLY A 62 7.63 -8.97 3.69
N PHE A 63 7.11 -8.52 2.55
CA PHE A 63 5.67 -8.39 2.35
C PHE A 63 5.08 -9.76 2.02
N GLU A 64 3.93 -10.04 2.63
CA GLU A 64 3.17 -11.26 2.41
C GLU A 64 1.97 -10.95 1.51
N PRO A 65 1.69 -11.78 0.47
CA PRO A 65 0.50 -11.62 -0.35
C PRO A 65 -0.75 -11.65 0.53
N CYS A 66 -1.64 -10.69 0.32
CA CYS A 66 -2.92 -10.62 1.01
C CYS A 66 -4.04 -10.31 0.03
N LEU A 67 -5.28 -10.36 0.50
CA LEU A 67 -6.44 -10.02 -0.29
C LEU A 67 -6.99 -8.67 0.16
N ARG A 68 -7.68 -7.99 -0.75
CA ARG A 68 -8.33 -6.70 -0.45
C ARG A 68 -9.27 -6.78 0.76
N ARG A 69 -9.93 -7.92 0.99
CA ARG A 69 -10.80 -8.15 2.15
C ARG A 69 -10.06 -8.21 3.49
N ASP A 70 -8.76 -8.46 3.46
CA ASP A 70 -7.92 -8.50 4.66
C ASP A 70 -7.48 -7.09 5.09
N ILE A 71 -7.77 -6.07 4.27
CA ILE A 71 -7.47 -4.67 4.57
C ILE A 71 -8.60 -4.08 5.42
N PRO A 72 -8.31 -3.62 6.65
CA PRO A 72 -9.26 -2.92 7.51
C PRO A 72 -9.97 -1.74 6.83
N PRO A 73 -11.16 -1.35 7.33
CA PRO A 73 -12.04 -0.37 6.68
C PRO A 73 -11.57 1.10 6.75
N ALA A 74 -10.61 1.44 7.62
CA ALA A 74 -10.08 2.81 7.75
C ALA A 74 -8.56 2.89 7.51
N PRO A 75 -8.06 2.53 6.33
CA PRO A 75 -6.66 2.74 6.00
C PRO A 75 -6.40 4.20 5.63
N THR A 76 -5.17 4.65 5.86
CA THR A 76 -4.69 5.95 5.39
C THR A 76 -3.93 5.76 4.09
N LEU A 77 -4.26 6.55 3.07
CA LEU A 77 -3.49 6.61 1.83
C LEU A 77 -2.16 7.30 2.08
N VAL A 78 -1.05 6.61 1.81
CA VAL A 78 0.31 7.17 1.88
C VAL A 78 0.72 7.71 0.51
N ALA A 79 0.52 6.90 -0.54
CA ALA A 79 0.84 7.26 -1.92
C ALA A 79 -0.01 6.45 -2.91
N GLY A 80 -0.27 6.99 -4.09
CA GLY A 80 -1.13 6.38 -5.11
C GLY A 80 -2.24 7.31 -5.58
N ASP A 81 -3.14 6.79 -6.41
CA ASP A 81 -4.26 7.57 -6.95
C ASP A 81 -5.36 7.76 -5.90
N GLN A 82 -5.61 9.02 -5.53
CA GLN A 82 -6.62 9.38 -4.52
C GLN A 82 -8.04 9.00 -4.96
N GLY A 83 -8.37 9.12 -6.25
CA GLY A 83 -9.70 8.78 -6.77
C GLY A 83 -9.96 7.27 -6.66
N VAL A 84 -8.95 6.45 -6.96
CA VAL A 84 -9.02 4.99 -6.82
C VAL A 84 -9.13 4.58 -5.35
N PHE A 85 -8.40 5.24 -4.44
CA PHE A 85 -8.55 5.04 -3.01
C PHE A 85 -9.97 5.36 -2.51
N GLN A 86 -10.52 6.51 -2.88
CA GLN A 86 -11.88 6.91 -2.50
C GLN A 86 -12.94 5.96 -3.08
N ALA A 87 -12.79 5.54 -4.34
CA ALA A 87 -13.65 4.54 -4.95
C ALA A 87 -13.60 3.20 -4.20
N MET A 88 -12.41 2.78 -3.74
CA MET A 88 -12.24 1.48 -3.06
C MET A 88 -12.62 1.46 -1.58
N PHE A 89 -12.47 2.57 -0.85
CA PHE A 89 -12.62 2.60 0.61
C PHE A 89 -13.69 3.57 1.12
N GLN A 90 -14.07 4.59 0.34
CA GLN A 90 -15.04 5.61 0.76
C GLN A 90 -16.39 5.51 0.04
N SER A 91 -16.51 4.71 -1.03
CA SER A 91 -17.76 4.57 -1.79
C SER A 91 -18.73 3.50 -1.27
N GLY A 92 -18.53 3.02 -0.03
CA GLY A 92 -19.47 2.17 0.69
C GLY A 92 -20.15 2.95 1.81
N GLY A 93 -21.16 3.76 1.46
CA GLY A 93 -22.13 4.34 2.38
C GLY A 93 -23.43 3.56 2.35
#